data_AF-A0A7R7AUI2-F1
#
_entry.id   AF-A0A7R7AUI2-F1
#
_cell.length_a   1.000
_cell.length_b   1.000
_cell.length_c   1.000
_cell.angle_alpha   90.00
_cell.angle_beta   90.00
_cell.angle_gamma   90.00
#
_symmetry.space_group_name_H-M   'P 1'
#
loop_
_entity.id
_entity.type
_entity.pdbx_description
1 polymer ?
#
loop_
_entity_poly.entity_id
_entity_poly.type
_entity_poly.pdbx_seq_one_letter_code
_entity_poly.pdbx_strand_id
1 'polypeptide(L)'
;MRWGDNGMPVRTETMRGKILHARFEGPGVLFHASDNDDAEPMKGSAMMLEFDDLAAMRDLFSRMAAGGRITVPLARQCWGTSFGMLVDAYGVQWMFSSPVE
;
A
#
# COMPACT_ATOMS: atom_id res chain seq x y z
N MET A 1 -13.40 -1.54 12.11
CA MET A 1 -13.54 -1.25 13.56
C MET A 1 -12.95 0.12 13.83
N ARG A 2 -13.52 0.92 14.74
CA ARG A 2 -12.97 2.24 15.10
C ARG A 2 -12.55 2.32 16.56
N TRP A 3 -11.62 3.21 16.83
CA TRP A 3 -11.18 3.54 18.19
C TRP A 3 -12.32 4.22 18.97
N GLY A 4 -12.57 3.77 20.19
CA GLY A 4 -13.62 4.30 21.06
C GLY A 4 -15.00 3.64 20.89
N ASP A 5 -15.20 2.80 19.87
CA ASP A 5 -16.41 2.01 19.72
C ASP A 5 -16.51 0.93 20.81
N ASN A 6 -17.73 0.55 21.19
CA ASN A 6 -18.01 -0.56 22.13
C ASN A 6 -17.31 -0.43 23.50
N GLY A 7 -17.08 0.80 23.97
CA GLY A 7 -16.41 1.05 25.25
C GLY A 7 -14.90 0.79 25.22
N MET A 8 -14.30 0.60 24.05
CA MET A 8 -12.85 0.46 23.92
C MET A 8 -12.16 1.76 24.38
N PRO A 9 -11.12 1.67 25.22
CA PRO A 9 -10.37 2.84 25.63
C PRO A 9 -9.66 3.48 24.43
N VAL A 10 -9.55 4.81 24.45
CA VAL A 10 -8.74 5.58 23.50
C VAL A 10 -7.53 6.14 24.23
N ARG A 11 -6.35 6.04 23.61
CA ARG A 11 -5.10 6.57 24.19
C ARG A 11 -5.10 8.09 24.26
N THR A 12 -5.56 8.73 23.19
CA THR A 12 -5.72 10.17 23.05
C THR A 12 -7.11 10.45 22.45
N GLU A 13 -7.70 11.58 22.77
CA GLU A 13 -9.03 11.94 22.25
C GLU A 13 -9.02 12.14 20.73
N THR A 14 -7.87 12.55 20.17
CA THR A 14 -7.66 12.68 18.72
C THR A 14 -7.77 11.36 17.96
N MET A 15 -7.61 10.22 18.65
CA MET A 15 -7.78 8.90 18.05
C MET A 15 -9.24 8.44 18.01
N ARG A 16 -10.16 9.07 18.73
CA ARG A 16 -11.57 8.64 18.74
C ARG A 16 -12.16 8.69 17.32
N GLY A 17 -12.80 7.60 16.92
CA GLY A 17 -13.43 7.45 15.60
C GLY A 17 -12.46 7.18 14.45
N LYS A 18 -11.14 7.16 14.69
CA LYS A 18 -10.13 6.71 13.71
C LYS A 18 -10.22 5.20 13.49
N ILE A 19 -9.61 4.70 12.42
CA ILE A 19 -9.64 3.28 12.07
C ILE A 19 -8.75 2.49 13.03
N LEU A 20 -9.38 1.65 13.86
CA LEU A 20 -8.68 0.69 14.72
C LEU A 20 -8.23 -0.53 13.91
N HIS A 21 -9.08 -0.99 13.01
CA HIS A 21 -8.78 -2.14 12.16
C HIS A 21 -9.63 -2.09 10.89
N ALA A 22 -8.95 -1.99 9.75
CA ALA A 22 -9.50 -2.19 8.42
C ALA A 22 -8.91 -3.47 7.80
N ARG A 23 -9.75 -4.18 7.06
CA ARG A 23 -9.39 -5.38 6.28
C ARG A 23 -9.68 -5.06 4.82
N PHE A 24 -8.69 -5.29 3.96
CA PHE A 24 -8.79 -5.19 2.52
C PHE A 24 -8.63 -6.58 1.95
N GLU A 25 -9.63 -7.03 1.19
CA GLU A 25 -9.69 -8.40 0.71
C GLU A 25 -10.25 -8.44 -0.71
N GLY A 26 -9.63 -9.26 -1.55
CA GLY A 26 -10.01 -9.53 -2.92
C GLY A 26 -9.24 -10.73 -3.48
N PRO A 27 -9.40 -11.06 -4.76
CA PRO A 27 -8.63 -12.14 -5.38
C PRO A 27 -7.12 -11.93 -5.21
N GLY A 28 -6.44 -12.87 -4.56
CA GLY A 28 -4.99 -12.84 -4.35
C GLY A 28 -4.46 -11.76 -3.40
N VAL A 29 -5.34 -10.95 -2.78
CA VAL A 29 -4.94 -9.86 -1.90
C VAL A 29 -5.69 -9.93 -0.57
N LEU A 30 -4.94 -9.95 0.52
CA LEU A 30 -5.44 -9.78 1.88
C LEU A 30 -4.41 -8.97 2.67
N PHE A 31 -4.79 -7.79 3.12
CA PHE A 31 -3.97 -7.01 4.05
C PHE A 31 -4.84 -6.20 4.99
N HIS A 32 -4.19 -5.67 6.02
CA HIS A 32 -4.83 -4.95 7.10
C HIS A 32 -4.13 -3.61 7.29
N ALA A 33 -4.88 -2.60 7.72
CA ALA A 33 -4.33 -1.30 8.08
C ALA A 33 -5.08 -0.71 9.27
N SER A 34 -4.42 0.19 9.99
CA SER A 34 -4.99 0.97 11.08
C SER A 34 -4.39 2.38 11.10
N ASP A 35 -5.14 3.33 11.65
CA ASP A 35 -4.62 4.63 12.03
C ASP A 35 -3.94 4.50 13.39
N ASN A 36 -2.76 5.12 13.54
CA ASN A 36 -2.07 5.25 14.82
C ASN A 36 -1.46 6.66 14.93
N ASP A 37 -1.56 7.28 16.11
CA ASP A 37 -1.03 8.63 16.38
C ASP A 37 0.47 8.65 16.66
N ASP A 38 1.08 7.49 16.88
CA ASP A 38 2.51 7.31 17.13
C ASP A 38 3.22 6.48 16.06
N ALA A 39 2.57 6.21 14.93
CA ALA A 39 3.20 5.52 13.82
C ALA A 39 4.18 6.43 13.08
N GLU A 40 5.40 5.93 12.90
CA GLU A 40 6.36 6.48 11.95
C GLU A 40 5.97 6.11 10.51
N PRO A 41 6.30 6.95 9.51
CA PRO A 41 6.18 6.56 8.11
C PRO A 41 6.88 5.23 7.84
N MET A 42 6.32 4.41 6.94
CA MET A 42 6.90 3.11 6.63
C MET A 42 8.35 3.24 6.14
N LYS A 43 9.28 2.64 6.88
CA LYS A 43 10.72 2.67 6.63
C LYS A 43 11.25 1.23 6.58
N GLY A 44 12.03 0.89 5.55
CA GLY A 44 12.65 -0.43 5.42
C GLY A 44 11.69 -1.58 5.12
N SER A 45 10.44 -1.30 4.78
CA SER A 45 9.44 -2.28 4.34
C SER A 45 8.66 -1.71 3.16
N ALA A 46 8.17 -2.61 2.29
CA ALA A 46 7.31 -2.29 1.16
C ALA A 46 6.34 -3.45 0.91
N MET A 47 5.15 -3.12 0.41
CA MET A 47 4.21 -4.13 -0.06
C MET A 47 4.52 -4.49 -1.52
N MET A 48 4.76 -5.77 -1.78
CA MET A 48 4.92 -6.29 -3.14
C MET A 48 3.57 -6.73 -3.69
N LEU A 49 3.26 -6.26 -4.90
CA LEU A 49 2.12 -6.70 -5.69
C LEU A 49 2.65 -7.43 -6.93
N GLU A 50 2.21 -8.69 -7.08
CA GLU A 50 2.54 -9.54 -8.22
C GLU A 50 1.35 -9.60 -9.19
N PHE A 51 1.62 -9.47 -10.48
CA PHE A 51 0.60 -9.39 -11.52
C PHE A 51 0.84 -10.41 -12.62
N ASP A 52 -0.23 -11.07 -13.02
CA ASP A 52 -0.29 -11.88 -14.25
C ASP A 52 -0.79 -11.09 -15.47
N ASP A 53 -1.21 -9.84 -15.27
CA ASP A 53 -1.66 -8.91 -16.31
C ASP A 53 -0.85 -7.60 -16.24
N LEU A 54 -0.02 -7.37 -17.27
CA LEU A 54 0.82 -6.19 -17.35
C LEU A 54 0.03 -4.90 -17.57
N ALA A 55 -1.11 -4.95 -18.25
CA ALA A 55 -1.96 -3.78 -18.45
C ALA A 55 -2.58 -3.34 -17.12
N ALA A 56 -3.11 -4.30 -16.34
CA ALA A 56 -3.60 -4.03 -14.99
C ALA A 56 -2.49 -3.48 -14.07
N MET A 57 -1.29 -4.05 -14.14
CA MET A 57 -0.13 -3.55 -13.38
C MET A 57 0.19 -2.09 -13.73
N ARG A 58 0.25 -1.75 -15.03
CA ARG A 58 0.56 -0.40 -15.52
C ARG A 58 -0.52 0.62 -15.12
N ASP A 59 -1.80 0.26 -15.23
CA ASP A 59 -2.91 1.13 -14.81
C ASP A 59 -2.83 1.43 -13.31
N LEU A 60 -2.68 0.40 -12.48
CA LEU A 60 -2.59 0.60 -11.03
C LEU A 60 -1.33 1.37 -10.63
N PHE A 61 -0.17 1.07 -11.23
CA PHE A 61 1.06 1.82 -11.00
C PHE A 61 0.87 3.31 -11.31
N SER A 62 0.26 3.64 -12.45
CA SER A 62 0.02 5.04 -12.83
C SER A 62 -0.94 5.75 -11.88
N ARG A 63 -1.99 5.06 -11.40
CA ARG A 63 -2.96 5.62 -10.44
C ARG A 63 -2.33 5.87 -9.08
N MET A 64 -1.51 4.94 -8.59
CA MET A 64 -0.84 5.09 -7.29
C MET A 64 0.33 6.07 -7.34
N ALA A 65 0.93 6.26 -8.52
CA ALA A 65 1.92 7.32 -8.75
C ALA A 65 1.29 8.72 -8.75
N ALA A 66 -0.01 8.86 -9.02
CA ALA A 66 -0.70 10.14 -8.97
C ALA A 66 -0.73 10.68 -7.53
N GLY A 67 -0.03 11.77 -7.28
CA GLY A 67 0.15 12.33 -5.94
C GLY A 67 1.20 11.60 -5.08
N GLY A 68 1.83 10.56 -5.62
CA GLY A 68 2.95 9.85 -5.02
C GLY A 68 4.30 10.27 -5.62
N ARG A 69 5.32 9.45 -5.37
CA ARG A 69 6.68 9.60 -5.88
C ARG A 69 7.19 8.27 -6.40
N ILE A 70 7.47 8.19 -7.70
CA ILE A 70 8.14 7.05 -8.30
C ILE A 70 9.58 6.98 -7.75
N THR A 71 9.95 5.83 -7.18
CA THR A 71 11.30 5.56 -6.67
C THR A 71 12.11 4.73 -7.66
N VAL A 72 11.45 3.82 -8.36
CA VAL A 72 12.01 3.05 -9.48
C VAL A 72 10.99 3.08 -10.62
N PRO A 73 11.30 3.70 -11.76
CA PRO A 73 10.39 3.71 -12.92
C PRO A 73 10.00 2.29 -13.33
N LEU A 74 8.72 2.09 -13.65
CA LEU A 74 8.22 0.82 -14.14
C LEU A 74 8.83 0.50 -15.51
N ALA A 75 9.65 -0.54 -15.57
CA ALA A 75 10.34 -0.95 -16.79
C ALA A 75 10.60 -2.47 -16.81
N ARG A 76 10.87 -3.01 -18.00
CA ARG A 76 11.41 -4.36 -18.16
C ARG A 76 12.85 -4.37 -17.67
N GLN A 77 13.14 -5.27 -16.74
CA GLN A 77 14.45 -5.37 -16.11
C GLN A 77 15.32 -6.43 -16.80
N CYS A 78 16.63 -6.36 -16.59
CA CYS A 78 17.59 -7.27 -17.22
C CYS A 78 17.42 -8.74 -16.79
N TRP A 79 16.78 -9.00 -15.65
CA TRP A 79 16.44 -10.34 -15.17
C TRP A 79 15.08 -10.85 -15.69
N GLY A 80 14.45 -10.14 -16.62
CA GLY A 80 13.27 -10.64 -17.33
C GLY A 80 11.95 -10.49 -16.59
N THR A 81 11.83 -9.60 -15.60
CA THR A 81 10.52 -9.19 -15.06
C THR A 81 10.26 -7.73 -15.36
N SER A 82 8.98 -7.38 -15.53
CA SER A 82 8.54 -5.99 -15.48
C SER A 82 8.46 -5.58 -14.01
N PHE A 83 9.20 -4.54 -13.62
CA PHE A 83 9.34 -4.16 -12.21
C PHE A 83 9.37 -2.64 -12.05
N GLY A 84 8.79 -2.16 -10.94
CA GLY A 84 8.80 -0.75 -10.57
C GLY A 84 8.50 -0.57 -9.09
N MET A 85 8.80 0.63 -8.57
CA MET A 85 8.55 1.01 -7.19
C MET A 85 8.07 2.45 -7.09
N LEU A 86 7.19 2.69 -6.12
CA LEU A 86 6.73 4.03 -5.78
C LEU A 86 6.45 4.15 -4.28
N VAL A 87 6.38 5.39 -3.82
CA VAL A 87 5.72 5.76 -2.56
C VAL A 87 4.42 6.46 -2.93
N ASP A 88 3.29 5.99 -2.41
CA ASP A 88 1.98 6.58 -2.72
C ASP A 88 1.73 7.91 -1.99
N ALA A 89 0.57 8.52 -2.23
CA ALA A 89 0.18 9.80 -1.62
C ALA A 89 0.04 9.74 -0.09
N TYR A 90 -0.03 8.54 0.50
CA TYR A 90 -0.15 8.32 1.95
C TYR A 90 1.19 7.92 2.58
N GLY A 91 2.27 7.88 1.81
CA GLY A 91 3.60 7.53 2.30
C GLY A 91 3.89 6.03 2.36
N VAL A 92 3.03 5.18 1.80
CA VAL A 92 3.23 3.73 1.76
C VAL A 92 4.14 3.37 0.58
N GLN A 93 5.17 2.55 0.82
CA GLN A 93 6.07 2.04 -0.20
C GLN A 93 5.51 0.78 -0.86
N TRP A 94 5.52 0.77 -2.19
CA TRP A 94 4.98 -0.29 -3.02
C TRP A 94 6.01 -0.78 -4.03
N MET A 95 6.02 -2.08 -4.26
CA MET A 95 6.77 -2.76 -5.31
C MET A 95 5.79 -3.47 -6.23
N PHE A 96 6.03 -3.39 -7.53
CA PHE A 96 5.22 -4.00 -8.58
C PHE A 96 6.09 -4.96 -9.35
N SER A 97 5.63 -6.19 -9.53
CA SER A 97 6.37 -7.23 -10.27
C SER A 97 5.42 -8.01 -11.17
N SER A 98 5.89 -8.30 -12.38
CA SER A 98 5.19 -9.21 -13.28
C SER A 98 6.19 -10.00 -14.11
N PRO A 99 6.08 -11.34 -14.17
CA PRO A 99 6.94 -12.16 -15.01
C PRO A 99 6.58 -12.04 -16.50
N VAL A 100 5.34 -11.63 -16.81
CA VAL A 100 4.81 -11.53 -18.18
C VAL A 100 5.27 -10.25 -18.89
N GLU A 101 5.26 -10.30 -20.23
CA GLU A 101 5.66 -9.22 -21.15
C GLU A 101 4.47 -8.40 -21.67
#